data_AF-A0A359HG88-F1
#
_entry.id   AF-A0A359HG88-F1
#
_cell.length_a   1.000
_cell.length_b   1.000
_cell.length_c   1.000
_cell.angle_alpha   90.00
_cell.angle_beta   90.00
_cell.angle_gamma   90.00
#
_symmetry.space_group_name_H-M   'P 1'
#
loop_
_entity.id
_entity.type
_entity.pdbx_description
1 polymer ?
#
loop_
_entity_poly.entity_id
_entity_poly.type
_entity_poly.pdbx_seq_one_letter_code
_entity_poly.pdbx_strand_id
1 'polypeptide(L)'
;MSDKSTHITTVSQLIAIQESHNDSYFELVWRRFRRSKVSIIGGLMVLTLIILALFAEFFSPKSLYEIDLQSSFMPPQKVHFLDAEGNFHWRPFVYNHALDMDMTTFRSIWSEDTSKIYEIKFLVHGWEYEILGLIPSDLHLFGVEEGGTIYLLGTDKMGRDLWGKACEAGRISLSMSIFGAV
;
A
#
# COMPACT_ATOMS: atom_id res chain seq x y z
N MET A 1 -46.68 38.10 45.31
CA MET A 1 -45.29 38.51 45.01
C MET A 1 -44.39 37.28 44.98
N SER A 2 -44.78 36.29 44.18
CA SER A 2 -44.07 35.02 44.04
C SER A 2 -43.74 34.85 42.56
N ASP A 3 -42.56 34.32 42.30
CA ASP A 3 -42.24 33.60 41.06
C ASP A 3 -41.72 34.39 39.85
N LYS A 4 -40.59 35.09 40.03
CA LYS A 4 -39.66 35.40 38.90
C LYS A 4 -38.31 34.68 39.04
N SER A 5 -37.89 34.41 40.27
CA SER A 5 -36.62 33.72 40.58
C SER A 5 -36.60 32.26 40.10
N THR A 6 -37.70 31.53 40.25
CA THR A 6 -37.76 30.08 39.94
C THR A 6 -37.69 29.84 38.43
N HIS A 7 -38.37 30.68 37.64
CA HIS A 7 -38.35 30.60 36.19
C HIS A 7 -36.96 30.87 35.58
N ILE A 8 -36.19 31.79 36.15
CA ILE A 8 -34.83 32.09 35.67
C ILE A 8 -33.92 30.87 35.89
N THR A 9 -33.99 30.23 37.07
CA THR A 9 -33.24 29.00 37.37
C THR A 9 -33.58 27.87 36.41
N THR A 10 -34.86 27.67 36.09
CA THR A 10 -35.31 26.64 35.14
C THR A 10 -34.80 26.90 33.72
N VAL A 11 -34.82 28.16 33.25
CA VAL A 11 -34.30 28.50 31.91
C VAL A 11 -32.78 28.32 31.85
N SER A 12 -32.03 28.76 32.87
CA SER A 12 -30.58 28.50 32.93
C SER A 12 -30.25 27.01 33.04
N GLN A 13 -31.08 26.20 33.70
CA GLN A 13 -30.91 24.75 33.75
C GLN A 13 -31.20 24.08 32.40
N LEU A 14 -32.24 24.53 31.69
CA LEU A 14 -32.55 24.04 30.34
C LEU A 14 -31.45 24.41 29.34
N ILE A 15 -30.88 25.62 29.43
CA ILE A 15 -29.73 26.05 28.62
C ILE A 15 -28.48 25.23 28.95
N ALA A 16 -28.20 24.96 30.24
CA ALA A 16 -27.07 24.14 30.64
C ALA A 16 -27.21 22.66 30.18
N ILE A 17 -28.44 22.12 30.18
CA ILE A 17 -28.73 20.79 29.64
C ILE A 17 -28.56 20.79 28.11
N GLN A 18 -28.99 21.85 27.42
CA GLN A 18 -28.82 22.01 25.97
C GLN A 18 -27.34 22.15 25.58
N GLU A 19 -26.53 22.89 26.34
CA GLU A 19 -25.07 22.98 26.12
C GLU A 19 -24.35 21.65 26.36
N SER A 20 -24.80 20.85 27.34
CA SER A 20 -24.21 19.54 27.64
C SER A 20 -24.51 18.46 26.58
N HIS A 21 -25.44 18.73 25.65
CA HIS A 21 -25.82 17.84 24.55
C HIS A 21 -25.35 18.34 23.18
N ASN A 22 -24.29 19.14 23.16
CA ASN A 22 -23.54 19.47 21.94
C ASN A 22 -22.24 18.67 21.87
N ASP A 23 -22.26 17.40 22.27
CA ASP A 23 -21.22 16.47 21.83
C ASP A 23 -21.21 16.52 20.29
N SER A 24 -20.09 16.92 19.69
CA SER A 24 -19.95 16.95 18.24
C SER A 24 -20.38 15.59 17.69
N TYR A 25 -21.25 15.55 16.69
CA TYR A 25 -21.72 14.31 16.07
C TYR A 25 -20.55 13.35 15.76
N PHE A 26 -19.40 13.91 15.39
CA PHE A 26 -18.14 13.20 15.17
C PHE A 26 -17.62 12.46 16.41
N GLU A 27 -17.72 13.05 17.59
CA GLU A 27 -17.28 12.45 18.85
C GLU A 27 -18.15 11.25 19.24
N LEU A 28 -19.45 11.32 19.00
CA LEU A 28 -20.37 10.19 19.17
C LEU A 28 -20.05 9.05 18.20
N VAL A 29 -19.76 9.37 16.93
CA VAL A 29 -19.35 8.41 15.91
C VAL A 29 -18.02 7.75 16.29
N TRP A 30 -17.01 8.53 16.67
CA TRP A 30 -15.69 8.05 17.07
C TRP A 30 -15.74 7.15 18.31
N ARG A 31 -16.57 7.50 19.30
CA ARG A 31 -16.79 6.69 20.50
C ARG A 31 -17.42 5.34 20.16
N ARG A 32 -18.42 5.31 19.26
CA ARG A 32 -19.04 4.07 18.78
C ARG A 32 -18.06 3.24 17.95
N PHE A 33 -17.27 3.88 17.10
CA PHE A 33 -16.27 3.25 16.24
C PHE A 33 -15.20 2.50 17.05
N ARG A 34 -14.59 3.16 18.05
CA ARG A 34 -13.56 2.55 18.91
C ARG A 34 -14.08 1.43 19.83
N ARG A 35 -15.40 1.30 20.00
CA ARG A 35 -15.99 0.26 20.85
C ARG A 35 -15.95 -1.12 20.20
N SER A 36 -15.87 -1.20 18.87
CA SER A 36 -15.95 -2.46 18.12
C SER A 36 -14.60 -2.84 17.51
N LYS A 37 -14.14 -4.07 17.75
CA LYS A 37 -12.90 -4.59 17.14
C LYS A 37 -12.99 -4.64 15.62
N VAL A 38 -14.18 -4.97 15.08
CA VAL A 38 -14.43 -5.04 13.64
C VAL A 38 -14.28 -3.67 12.98
N SER A 39 -14.84 -2.63 13.59
CA SER A 39 -14.71 -1.25 13.12
C SER A 39 -13.25 -0.81 13.09
N ILE A 40 -12.48 -1.11 14.15
CA ILE A 40 -11.05 -0.77 14.21
C ILE A 40 -10.27 -1.48 13.09
N ILE A 41 -10.51 -2.78 12.88
CA ILE A 41 -9.84 -3.54 11.80
C ILE A 41 -10.18 -2.96 10.43
N GLY A 42 -11.46 -2.65 10.18
CA GLY A 42 -11.89 -2.03 8.93
C GLY A 42 -11.29 -0.65 8.71
N GLY A 43 -11.24 0.18 9.75
CA GLY A 43 -10.57 1.49 9.69
C GLY A 43 -9.08 1.37 9.42
N LEU A 44 -8.40 0.43 10.08
CA LEU A 44 -6.98 0.17 9.85
C LEU A 44 -6.74 -0.30 8.41
N MET A 45 -7.58 -1.19 7.87
CA MET A 45 -7.49 -1.64 6.49
C MET A 45 -7.62 -0.48 5.50
N VAL A 46 -8.64 0.37 5.67
CA VAL A 46 -8.85 1.56 4.81
C VAL A 46 -7.67 2.52 4.92
N LEU A 47 -7.19 2.77 6.13
CA LEU A 47 -6.03 3.64 6.35
C LEU A 47 -4.78 3.11 5.63
N THR A 48 -4.51 1.80 5.69
CA THR A 48 -3.40 1.18 4.98
C THR A 48 -3.53 1.34 3.47
N LEU A 49 -4.74 1.16 2.90
CA LEU A 49 -4.98 1.37 1.47
C LEU A 49 -4.75 2.82 1.05
N ILE A 50 -5.18 3.79 1.88
CA ILE A 50 -4.94 5.22 1.65
C ILE A 50 -3.44 5.52 1.66
N ILE A 51 -2.67 4.96 2.59
CA ILE A 51 -1.21 5.15 2.66
C ILE A 51 -0.53 4.57 1.42
N LEU A 52 -0.88 3.33 1.02
CA LEU A 52 -0.32 2.69 -0.17
C LEU A 52 -0.64 3.48 -1.45
N ALA A 53 -1.85 4.04 -1.53
CA ALA A 53 -2.27 4.87 -2.65
C ALA A 53 -1.56 6.23 -2.70
N LEU A 54 -1.44 6.94 -1.57
CA LEU A 54 -0.80 8.25 -1.54
C LEU A 54 0.70 8.19 -1.85
N PHE A 55 1.35 7.09 -1.45
CA PHE A 55 2.77 6.87 -1.65
C PHE A 55 3.04 5.74 -2.67
N ALA A 56 2.18 5.60 -3.69
CA ALA A 56 2.22 4.48 -4.64
C ALA A 56 3.60 4.31 -5.29
N GLU A 57 4.24 5.41 -5.68
CA GLU A 57 5.58 5.41 -6.29
C GLU A 57 6.68 5.01 -5.30
N PHE A 58 6.57 5.40 -4.02
CA PHE A 58 7.49 4.96 -2.96
C PHE A 58 7.41 3.44 -2.75
N PHE A 59 6.23 2.83 -2.86
CA PHE A 59 6.07 1.39 -2.74
C PHE A 59 6.41 0.61 -4.03
N SER A 60 6.63 1.29 -5.16
CA SER A 60 6.88 0.66 -6.44
C SER A 60 8.38 0.63 -6.78
N PRO A 61 9.03 -0.55 -6.80
CA PRO A 61 10.47 -0.67 -7.05
C PRO A 61 10.86 -0.38 -8.50
N LYS A 62 9.90 -0.40 -9.43
CA LYS A 62 10.10 -0.24 -10.87
C LYS A 62 9.13 0.79 -11.42
N SER A 63 9.57 1.58 -12.39
CA SER A 63 8.70 2.55 -13.06
C SER A 63 7.53 1.85 -13.75
N LEU A 64 6.33 2.41 -13.60
CA LEU A 64 5.12 1.93 -14.29
C LEU A 64 5.14 2.23 -15.79
N TYR A 65 5.98 3.16 -16.23
CA TYR A 65 6.05 3.64 -17.61
C TYR A 65 7.12 2.90 -18.43
N GLU A 66 8.06 2.25 -17.76
CA GLU A 66 9.08 1.43 -18.41
C GLU A 66 8.49 0.11 -18.89
N ILE A 67 8.75 -0.21 -20.16
CA ILE A 67 8.34 -1.47 -20.78
C ILE A 67 9.55 -2.40 -20.78
N ASP A 68 9.42 -3.57 -20.16
CA ASP A 68 10.43 -4.62 -20.17
C ASP A 68 9.86 -5.89 -20.79
N LEU A 69 9.93 -6.01 -22.12
CA LEU A 69 9.40 -7.17 -22.82
C LEU A 69 10.10 -8.48 -22.45
N GLN A 70 11.32 -8.44 -21.90
CA GLN A 70 12.01 -9.66 -21.45
C GLN A 70 11.26 -10.26 -20.27
N SER A 71 10.83 -9.43 -19.32
CA SER A 71 10.07 -9.84 -18.14
C SER A 71 8.56 -9.98 -18.41
N SER A 72 8.13 -10.32 -19.63
CA SER A 72 6.69 -10.41 -19.97
C SER A 72 6.00 -11.63 -19.36
N PHE A 73 4.83 -11.44 -18.74
CA PHE A 73 4.06 -12.51 -18.07
C PHE A 73 4.89 -13.32 -17.07
N MET A 74 5.80 -12.66 -16.38
CA MET A 74 6.61 -13.29 -15.35
C MET A 74 5.77 -13.55 -14.11
N PRO A 75 5.85 -14.75 -13.50
CA PRO A 75 5.11 -15.05 -12.29
C PRO A 75 5.62 -14.22 -11.10
N PRO A 76 4.85 -14.16 -9.99
CA PRO A 76 5.30 -13.56 -8.75
C PRO A 76 6.65 -14.11 -8.28
N GLN A 77 7.63 -13.23 -8.09
CA GLN A 77 8.92 -13.60 -7.51
C GLN A 77 8.75 -13.88 -6.01
N LYS A 78 9.22 -15.04 -5.59
CA LYS A 78 9.20 -15.42 -4.19
C LYS A 78 10.35 -14.75 -3.45
N VAL A 79 10.08 -14.39 -2.20
CA VAL A 79 11.10 -13.90 -1.29
C VAL A 79 11.63 -15.09 -0.50
N HIS A 80 12.95 -15.28 -0.53
CA HIS A 80 13.64 -16.38 0.09
C HIS A 80 14.45 -15.89 1.30
N PHE A 81 14.61 -16.79 2.27
CA PHE A 81 15.55 -16.66 3.40
C PHE A 81 16.56 -17.81 3.42
N LEU A 82 16.32 -18.85 2.63
CA LEU A 82 17.17 -20.03 2.49
C LEU A 82 17.60 -20.11 1.03
N ASP A 83 18.90 -20.22 0.79
CA ASP A 83 19.46 -20.36 -0.55
C ASP A 83 19.20 -21.76 -1.14
N ALA A 84 19.64 -22.00 -2.38
CA ALA A 84 19.46 -23.28 -3.04
C ALA A 84 20.31 -24.40 -2.38
N GLU A 85 21.39 -24.01 -1.71
CA GLU A 85 22.34 -24.87 -1.00
C GLU A 85 21.91 -25.19 0.45
N GLY A 86 20.89 -24.51 0.98
CA GLY A 86 20.36 -24.67 2.33
C GLY A 86 20.95 -23.73 3.40
N ASN A 87 21.77 -22.76 3.05
CA ASN A 87 22.27 -21.74 3.97
C ASN A 87 21.20 -20.67 4.23
N PHE A 88 21.13 -20.25 5.50
CA PHE A 88 20.19 -19.23 5.94
C PHE A 88 20.80 -17.83 5.82
N HIS A 89 20.06 -16.93 5.17
CA HIS A 89 20.37 -15.52 5.08
C HIS A 89 19.42 -14.73 5.98
N TRP A 90 19.99 -13.90 6.86
CA TRP A 90 19.21 -12.98 7.70
C TRP A 90 18.43 -11.96 6.85
N ARG A 91 19.00 -11.54 5.72
CA ARG A 91 18.36 -10.61 4.79
C ARG A 91 17.52 -11.39 3.80
N PRO A 92 16.25 -10.98 3.57
CA PRO A 92 15.45 -11.57 2.52
C PRO A 92 16.08 -11.25 1.15
N PHE A 93 15.99 -12.20 0.24
CA PHE A 93 16.54 -12.08 -1.10
C PHE A 93 15.61 -12.70 -2.15
N VAL A 94 15.87 -12.41 -3.41
CA VAL A 94 15.16 -12.98 -4.56
C VAL A 94 16.15 -13.55 -5.56
N TYR A 95 15.68 -14.52 -6.34
CA TYR A 95 16.35 -14.97 -7.55
C TYR A 95 15.72 -14.30 -8.77
N ASN A 96 16.54 -14.04 -9.78
CA ASN A 96 16.00 -13.66 -11.08
C ASN A 96 15.30 -14.87 -11.72
N HIS A 97 14.36 -14.62 -12.62
CA HIS A 97 13.83 -15.68 -13.47
C HIS A 97 14.55 -15.68 -14.82
N ALA A 98 14.77 -16.88 -15.34
CA ALA A 98 15.19 -17.12 -16.70
C ALA A 98 14.05 -17.83 -17.46
N LEU A 99 13.97 -17.54 -18.76
CA LEU A 99 13.12 -18.30 -19.68
C LEU A 99 13.84 -19.61 -19.99
N ASP A 100 13.33 -20.70 -19.44
CA ASP A 100 13.77 -22.04 -19.77
C ASP A 100 12.83 -22.63 -20.83
N MET A 101 13.34 -23.59 -21.61
CA MET A 101 12.55 -24.32 -22.59
C MET A 101 12.33 -25.73 -22.08
N ASP A 102 11.07 -26.05 -21.79
CA ASP A 102 10.72 -27.43 -21.48
C ASP A 102 10.88 -28.29 -22.75
N MET A 103 11.87 -29.19 -22.75
CA MET A 103 12.19 -30.06 -23.88
C MET A 103 11.08 -31.06 -24.22
N THR A 104 10.13 -31.28 -23.31
CA THR A 104 9.02 -32.21 -23.53
C THR A 104 7.81 -31.54 -24.18
N THR A 105 7.54 -30.28 -23.82
CA THR A 105 6.38 -29.53 -24.32
C THR A 105 6.75 -28.44 -25.34
N PHE A 106 8.04 -28.15 -25.52
CA PHE A 106 8.58 -27.04 -26.29
C PHE A 106 7.96 -25.68 -25.92
N ARG A 107 7.51 -25.55 -24.67
CA ARG A 107 6.97 -24.29 -24.13
C ARG A 107 8.06 -23.57 -23.38
N SER A 108 8.08 -22.25 -23.53
CA SER A 108 8.92 -21.42 -22.68
C SER A 108 8.26 -21.28 -21.31
N ILE A 109 9.00 -21.68 -20.28
CA ILE A 109 8.57 -21.63 -18.89
C ILE A 109 9.50 -20.72 -18.10
N TRP A 110 8.95 -20.02 -17.12
CA TRP A 110 9.75 -19.24 -16.19
C TRP A 110 10.34 -20.16 -15.13
N SER A 111 11.67 -20.17 -15.01
CA SER A 111 12.41 -20.91 -13.99
C SER A 111 13.27 -19.94 -13.18
N GLU A 112 13.46 -20.19 -11.89
CA GLU A 112 14.33 -19.38 -11.04
C GLU A 112 15.79 -19.69 -11.37
N ASP A 113 16.58 -18.66 -11.66
CA ASP A 113 18.03 -18.76 -11.84
C ASP A 113 18.71 -18.63 -10.47
N THR A 114 19.10 -19.77 -9.90
CA THR A 114 19.78 -19.83 -8.60
C THR A 114 21.26 -19.50 -8.68
N SER A 115 21.78 -19.06 -9.83
CA SER A 115 23.21 -18.74 -10.00
C SER A 115 23.66 -17.53 -9.19
N LYS A 116 22.75 -16.57 -8.94
CA LYS A 116 23.07 -15.34 -8.20
C LYS A 116 21.91 -14.92 -7.31
N ILE A 117 22.25 -14.64 -6.06
CA ILE A 117 21.35 -14.11 -5.05
C ILE A 117 21.29 -12.57 -5.17
N TYR A 118 20.07 -12.02 -5.16
CA TYR A 118 19.86 -10.57 -5.10
C TYR A 118 19.20 -10.18 -3.78
N GLU A 119 19.96 -9.56 -2.89
CA GLU A 119 19.45 -9.13 -1.58
C GLU A 119 18.43 -7.99 -1.71
N ILE A 120 17.35 -8.07 -0.95
CA ILE A 120 16.39 -6.98 -0.83
C ILE A 120 16.95 -5.93 0.13
N LYS A 121 17.10 -4.72 -0.40
CA LYS A 121 17.49 -3.52 0.35
C LYS A 121 16.26 -2.66 0.58
N PHE A 122 16.18 -2.06 1.76
CA PHE A 122 15.12 -1.09 2.09
C PHE A 122 15.64 0.34 1.87
N LEU A 123 14.72 1.26 1.59
CA LEU A 123 15.01 2.69 1.41
C LEU A 123 16.11 2.93 0.36
N VAL A 124 15.91 2.35 -0.82
CA VAL A 124 16.84 2.45 -1.94
C VAL A 124 16.51 3.66 -2.81
N HIS A 125 17.50 4.18 -3.50
CA HIS A 125 17.30 5.23 -4.50
C HIS A 125 17.16 4.54 -5.87
N GLY A 126 16.13 4.90 -6.63
CA GLY A 126 15.75 4.23 -7.88
C GLY A 126 15.33 5.21 -8.96
N TRP A 127 14.12 5.04 -9.48
CA TRP A 127 13.59 5.87 -10.56
C TRP A 127 12.95 7.14 -9.98
N GLU A 128 13.11 8.27 -10.68
CA GLU A 128 12.58 9.55 -10.20
C GLU A 128 11.06 9.63 -10.36
N TYR A 129 10.40 10.16 -9.34
CA TYR A 129 8.97 10.40 -9.32
C TYR A 129 8.62 11.66 -8.53
N GLU A 130 7.38 12.12 -8.66
CA GLU A 130 6.88 13.27 -7.91
C GLU A 130 5.81 12.82 -6.93
N ILE A 131 6.06 12.99 -5.63
CA ILE A 131 5.06 12.74 -4.59
C ILE A 131 3.91 13.72 -4.83
N LEU A 132 2.73 13.18 -5.16
CA LEU A 132 1.52 13.92 -5.48
C LEU A 132 1.71 14.97 -6.59
N GLY A 133 2.72 14.82 -7.46
CA GLY A 133 3.03 15.77 -8.54
C GLY A 133 3.67 17.10 -8.08
N LEU A 134 4.22 17.15 -6.86
CA LEU A 134 4.74 18.39 -6.27
C LEU A 134 6.17 18.28 -5.75
N ILE A 135 6.55 17.16 -5.15
CA ILE A 135 7.85 16.99 -4.49
C ILE A 135 8.63 15.90 -5.22
N PRO A 136 9.74 16.22 -5.92
CA PRO A 136 10.57 15.21 -6.55
C PRO A 136 11.22 14.32 -5.49
N SER A 137 11.21 13.01 -5.73
CA SER A 137 11.76 11.98 -4.88
C SER A 137 12.21 10.80 -5.74
N ASP A 138 13.23 10.09 -5.28
CA ASP A 138 13.79 8.88 -5.90
C ASP A 138 13.88 7.73 -4.90
N LEU A 139 13.37 7.94 -3.68
CA LEU A 139 13.41 6.96 -2.60
C LEU A 139 12.30 5.91 -2.78
N HIS A 140 12.63 4.63 -2.71
CA HIS A 140 11.66 3.53 -2.72
C HIS A 140 11.80 2.68 -1.46
N LEU A 141 10.68 2.12 -0.99
CA LEU A 141 10.63 1.30 0.22
C LEU A 141 11.59 0.13 0.13
N PHE A 142 11.63 -0.54 -1.00
CA PHE A 142 12.49 -1.69 -1.24
C PHE A 142 12.95 -1.75 -2.69
N GLY A 143 14.09 -2.39 -2.89
CA GLY A 143 14.61 -2.74 -4.21
C GLY A 143 15.77 -3.72 -4.09
N VAL A 144 16.36 -4.04 -5.22
CA VAL A 144 17.45 -5.02 -5.34
C VAL A 144 18.67 -4.37 -5.99
N GLU A 145 19.82 -5.01 -5.86
CA GLU A 145 21.05 -4.56 -6.51
C GLU A 145 20.93 -4.54 -8.03
N GLU A 146 21.82 -3.78 -8.67
CA GLU A 146 21.85 -3.67 -10.13
C GLU A 146 21.98 -5.05 -10.80
N GLY A 147 21.17 -5.26 -11.84
CA GLY A 147 21.01 -6.56 -12.52
C GLY A 147 19.97 -7.50 -11.88
N GLY A 148 19.47 -7.17 -10.69
CA GLY A 148 18.36 -7.88 -10.05
C GLY A 148 17.00 -7.32 -10.45
N THR A 149 15.98 -8.17 -10.42
CA THR A 149 14.57 -7.73 -10.52
C THR A 149 13.76 -8.22 -9.32
N ILE A 150 12.77 -7.42 -8.94
CA ILE A 150 11.80 -7.76 -7.90
C ILE A 150 10.39 -7.40 -8.35
N TYR A 151 9.60 -8.43 -8.60
CA TYR A 151 8.22 -8.34 -9.03
C TYR A 151 7.34 -9.16 -8.09
N LEU A 152 6.94 -8.54 -6.97
CA LEU A 152 6.21 -9.20 -5.88
C LEU A 152 4.91 -9.86 -6.33
N LEU A 153 4.21 -9.24 -7.29
CA LEU A 153 2.97 -9.76 -7.87
C LEU A 153 3.15 -10.26 -9.30
N GLY A 154 4.39 -10.30 -9.80
CA GLY A 154 4.70 -10.62 -11.20
C GLY A 154 4.49 -9.43 -12.13
N THR A 155 4.45 -9.72 -13.42
CA THR A 155 4.37 -8.68 -14.46
C THR A 155 3.21 -8.89 -15.43
N ASP A 156 2.85 -7.81 -16.15
CA ASP A 156 1.89 -7.88 -17.25
C ASP A 156 2.54 -8.28 -18.59
N LYS A 157 1.73 -8.28 -19.67
CA LYS A 157 2.18 -8.58 -21.03
C LYS A 157 3.31 -7.68 -21.56
N MET A 158 3.47 -6.48 -20.99
CA MET A 158 4.51 -5.52 -21.36
C MET A 158 5.68 -5.54 -20.35
N GLY A 159 5.68 -6.49 -19.40
CA GLY A 159 6.67 -6.62 -18.34
C GLY A 159 6.63 -5.54 -17.27
N ARG A 160 5.50 -4.84 -17.15
CA ARG A 160 5.33 -3.83 -16.10
C ARG A 160 4.96 -4.50 -14.78
N ASP A 161 5.49 -3.96 -13.69
CA ASP A 161 5.25 -4.46 -12.34
C ASP A 161 3.76 -4.37 -11.96
N LEU A 162 3.17 -5.50 -11.57
CA LEU A 162 1.79 -5.55 -11.14
C LEU A 162 1.59 -4.94 -9.74
N TRP A 163 2.61 -4.98 -8.88
CA TRP A 163 2.52 -4.40 -7.54
C TRP A 163 2.42 -2.88 -7.58
N GLY A 164 3.33 -2.21 -8.30
CA GLY A 164 3.26 -0.79 -8.56
C GLY A 164 1.95 -0.36 -9.20
N LYS A 165 1.50 -1.11 -10.22
CA LYS A 165 0.21 -0.84 -10.89
C LYS A 165 -0.99 -0.97 -9.96
N ALA A 166 -0.96 -1.91 -9.01
CA ALA A 166 -2.04 -2.06 -8.03
C ALA A 166 -2.10 -0.86 -7.08
N CYS A 167 -0.95 -0.37 -6.61
CA CYS A 167 -0.87 0.82 -5.76
C CYS A 167 -1.39 2.07 -6.50
N GLU A 168 -0.97 2.24 -7.75
CA GLU A 168 -1.41 3.37 -8.60
C GLU A 168 -2.91 3.32 -8.93
N ALA A 169 -3.43 2.14 -9.28
CA ALA A 169 -4.86 1.95 -9.48
C ALA A 169 -5.65 2.24 -8.20
N GLY A 170 -5.09 1.89 -7.04
CA GLY A 170 -5.62 2.24 -5.72
C GLY A 170 -5.76 3.75 -5.53
N ARG A 171 -4.73 4.53 -5.91
CA ARG A 171 -4.78 6.00 -5.88
C ARG A 171 -5.91 6.58 -6.70
N ILE A 172 -6.05 6.14 -7.94
CA ILE A 172 -7.11 6.63 -8.84
C ILE A 172 -8.50 6.27 -8.28
N SER A 173 -8.67 5.03 -7.84
CA SER A 173 -9.95 4.54 -7.28
C SER A 173 -10.36 5.27 -6.00
N LEU A 174 -9.44 5.43 -5.05
CA LEU A 174 -9.72 6.13 -3.79
C LEU A 174 -9.95 7.63 -4.00
N SER A 175 -9.21 8.26 -4.93
CA SER A 175 -9.44 9.66 -5.29
C SER A 175 -10.87 9.84 -5.83
N MET A 176 -11.30 8.98 -6.77
CA MET A 176 -12.67 9.00 -7.29
C MET A 176 -13.72 8.76 -6.21
N SER A 177 -13.46 7.89 -5.23
CA SER A 177 -14.38 7.68 -4.10
C SER A 177 -14.57 8.93 -3.25
N ILE A 178 -13.52 9.73 -3.05
CA ILE A 178 -13.61 10.98 -2.29
C ILE A 178 -14.43 12.01 -3.07
N PHE A 179 -14.13 12.18 -4.37
CA PHE A 179 -14.87 13.13 -5.22
C PHE A 179 -16.32 12.72 -5.48
N GLY A 180 -16.64 11.42 -5.47
CA GLY A 180 -18.01 10.94 -5.67
C GLY A 180 -18.88 10.98 -4.40
N ALA A 181 -18.27 11.12 -3.22
CA ALA A 181 -18.99 11.22 -1.95
C ALA A 181 -19.36 12.66 -1.56
N VAL A 182 -18.71 13.65 -2.19
CA VAL A 182 -18.94 15.09 -2.01
C VAL A 182 -19.82 15.61 -3.13
#